data_AF-A0A7S2DVE0-F1
#
_entry.id   AF-A0A7S2DVE0-F1
#
_cell.length_a   1.000
_cell.length_b   1.000
_cell.length_c   1.000
_cell.angle_alpha   90.00
_cell.angle_beta   90.00
_cell.angle_gamma   90.00
#
_symmetry.space_group_name_H-M   'P 1'
#
loop_
_entity.id
_entity.type
_entity.pdbx_description
1 polymer ?
#
loop_
_entity_poly.entity_id
_entity_poly.type
_entity_poly.pdbx_seq_one_letter_code
_entity_poly.pdbx_strand_id
1 'polypeptide(L)'
;EKRYPPMYRVLKYGVSAVVTLVLLCGAFFVMILSLNLQGYINIAHDVERWIEHDHPFHYPFLSALAEEGGWFDSKSDYMSFIPVILHAVVIQTMNFCYRHVAEQLTEWENHETEVDHQNSLILKRFLFEAFDAYIALFYLAFYERDVVKLRGELVSVFNIDTFRRLGVEFILPVVMRKFAEKECKNDDAKKKKDDDAPNTNDASTLKSEMGGEEYEEFDDYLEMVIELGYVTLFASAYPLASFIAIFANLVEVRTDMLKLSKVHYRPRSIRTDSIGMWKSVIKCIIWTSALT
;
A
#
# COMPACT_ATOMS: atom_id res chain seq x y z
N GLU A 1 0.12 28.96 -26.29
CA GLU A 1 -0.23 28.11 -25.13
C GLU A 1 -1.73 27.84 -25.11
N LYS A 2 -2.13 26.60 -24.80
CA LYS A 2 -3.54 26.29 -24.54
C LYS A 2 -3.86 26.76 -23.12
N ARG A 3 -4.92 27.54 -22.92
CA ARG A 3 -5.32 28.02 -21.59
C ARG A 3 -6.56 27.28 -21.11
N TYR A 4 -6.52 26.83 -19.86
CA TYR A 4 -7.66 26.25 -19.16
C TYR A 4 -8.00 27.13 -17.94
N PRO A 5 -9.26 27.58 -17.74
CA PRO A 5 -9.55 28.51 -16.66
C PRO A 5 -9.40 27.85 -15.28
N PRO A 6 -8.70 28.49 -14.32
CA PRO A 6 -8.38 27.89 -13.03
C PRO A 6 -9.61 27.60 -12.17
N MET A 7 -10.66 28.42 -12.27
CA MET A 7 -11.91 28.22 -11.53
C MET A 7 -12.58 26.87 -11.83
N TYR A 8 -12.55 26.43 -13.10
CA TYR A 8 -13.08 25.11 -13.46
C TYR A 8 -12.22 23.99 -12.87
N ARG A 9 -10.90 24.17 -12.79
CA ARG A 9 -10.01 23.18 -12.16
C ARG A 9 -10.28 23.05 -10.66
N VAL A 10 -10.49 24.16 -9.96
CA VAL A 10 -10.84 24.14 -8.53
C VAL A 10 -12.16 23.40 -8.28
N LEU A 11 -13.17 23.61 -9.13
CA LEU A 11 -14.42 22.84 -9.03
C LEU A 11 -14.16 21.34 -9.22
N LYS A 12 -13.31 20.97 -10.17
CA LYS A 12 -12.93 19.56 -10.40
C LYS A 12 -12.20 18.96 -9.19
N TYR A 13 -11.30 19.69 -8.55
CA TYR A 13 -10.67 19.27 -7.31
C TYR A 13 -11.70 19.04 -6.19
N GLY A 14 -12.70 19.92 -6.07
CA GLY A 14 -13.80 19.72 -5.12
C GLY A 14 -14.56 18.43 -5.37
N VAL A 15 -14.92 18.15 -6.63
CA VAL A 15 -15.59 16.90 -7.02
C VAL A 15 -14.71 15.69 -6.71
N SER A 16 -13.43 15.73 -7.09
CA SER A 16 -12.53 14.61 -6.83
C SER A 16 -12.34 14.37 -5.33
N ALA A 17 -12.24 15.42 -4.52
CA ALA A 17 -12.13 15.28 -3.07
C ALA A 17 -13.38 14.63 -2.47
N VAL A 18 -14.58 14.99 -2.95
CA VAL A 18 -15.83 14.35 -2.53
C VAL A 18 -15.86 12.87 -2.92
N VAL A 19 -15.46 12.53 -4.16
CA VAL A 19 -15.40 11.13 -4.61
C VAL A 19 -14.43 10.33 -3.75
N THR A 20 -13.22 10.85 -3.52
CA THR A 20 -12.23 10.22 -2.64
C THR A 20 -12.78 10.04 -1.23
N LEU A 21 -13.44 11.05 -0.66
CA LEU A 21 -14.03 10.97 0.68
C LEU A 21 -15.12 9.88 0.77
N VAL A 22 -16.00 9.78 -0.22
CA VAL A 22 -17.04 8.74 -0.27
C VAL A 22 -16.42 7.35 -0.31
N LEU A 23 -15.35 7.16 -1.10
CA LEU A 23 -14.65 5.87 -1.17
C LEU A 23 -13.92 5.54 0.14
N LEU A 24 -13.32 6.53 0.80
CA LEU A 24 -12.74 6.36 2.14
C LEU A 24 -13.80 5.98 3.18
N CYS A 25 -14.99 6.59 3.15
CA CYS A 25 -16.10 6.17 4.01
C CYS A 25 -16.55 4.73 3.71
N GLY A 26 -16.56 4.33 2.44
CA GLY A 26 -16.82 2.94 2.04
C GLY A 26 -15.77 1.97 2.57
N ALA A 27 -14.49 2.32 2.45
CA ALA A 27 -13.36 1.57 2.99
C ALA A 27 -13.48 1.41 4.52
N PHE A 28 -13.79 2.51 5.22
CA PHE A 28 -14.01 2.50 6.65
C PHE A 28 -15.14 1.56 7.07
N PHE A 29 -16.25 1.58 6.34
CA PHE A 29 -17.38 0.70 6.59
C PHE A 29 -16.98 -0.78 6.39
N VAL A 30 -16.29 -1.10 5.29
CA VAL A 30 -15.77 -2.45 5.03
C VAL A 30 -14.81 -2.91 6.14
N MET A 31 -13.94 -2.03 6.62
CA MET A 31 -13.06 -2.32 7.75
C MET A 31 -13.87 -2.66 9.01
N ILE A 32 -14.89 -1.87 9.37
CA ILE A 32 -15.75 -2.17 10.52
C ILE A 32 -16.41 -3.54 10.40
N LEU A 33 -16.94 -3.88 9.23
CA LEU A 33 -17.53 -5.21 9.00
C LEU A 33 -16.50 -6.32 9.20
N SER A 34 -15.27 -6.11 8.74
CA SER A 34 -14.17 -7.05 8.94
C SER A 34 -13.79 -7.22 10.41
N LEU A 35 -13.70 -6.13 11.17
CA LEU A 35 -13.39 -6.17 12.60
C LEU A 35 -14.46 -6.94 13.40
N ASN A 36 -15.73 -6.82 13.02
CA ASN A 36 -16.81 -7.66 13.58
C ASN A 36 -16.62 -9.14 13.23
N LEU A 37 -16.29 -9.45 11.97
CA LEU A 37 -16.08 -10.82 11.49
C LEU A 37 -14.85 -11.50 12.11
N GLN A 38 -13.83 -10.72 12.47
CA GLN A 38 -12.62 -11.19 13.14
C GLN A 38 -12.81 -11.30 14.67
N GLY A 39 -13.92 -10.82 15.21
CA GLY A 39 -14.21 -10.88 16.65
C GLY A 39 -13.50 -9.80 17.48
N TYR A 40 -12.90 -8.78 16.85
CA TYR A 40 -12.35 -7.63 17.58
C TYR A 40 -13.46 -6.81 18.25
N ILE A 41 -14.65 -6.77 17.64
CA ILE A 41 -15.85 -6.08 18.16
C ILE A 41 -16.87 -7.15 18.60
N ASN A 42 -16.92 -7.45 19.90
CA ASN A 42 -17.86 -8.43 20.48
C ASN A 42 -18.32 -7.96 21.88
N ILE A 43 -19.61 -8.12 22.17
CA ILE A 43 -20.27 -7.86 23.47
C ILE A 43 -19.54 -8.55 24.64
N ALA A 44 -19.06 -9.78 24.47
CA ALA A 44 -18.45 -10.58 25.53
C ALA A 44 -17.07 -10.08 25.99
N HIS A 45 -16.34 -9.37 25.13
CA HIS A 45 -15.01 -8.81 25.46
C HIS A 45 -15.09 -7.43 26.11
N ASP A 46 -16.29 -6.84 26.15
CA ASP A 46 -16.54 -5.43 26.48
C ASP A 46 -17.38 -5.23 27.75
N VAL A 47 -17.64 -6.30 28.50
CA VAL A 47 -18.48 -6.31 29.71
C VAL A 47 -18.00 -5.32 30.78
N GLU A 48 -16.69 -5.05 30.87
CA GLU A 48 -16.14 -4.07 31.82
C GLU A 48 -16.27 -2.62 31.36
N ARG A 49 -16.52 -2.36 30.07
CA ARG A 49 -16.36 -1.02 29.47
C ARG A 49 -17.64 -0.42 28.91
N TRP A 50 -18.53 -1.25 28.38
CA TRP A 50 -19.82 -0.83 27.82
C TRP A 50 -20.95 -1.45 28.64
N ILE A 51 -21.10 -0.97 29.88
CA ILE A 51 -22.02 -1.55 30.86
C ILE A 51 -23.50 -1.22 30.56
N GLU A 52 -23.80 -0.21 29.73
CA GLU A 52 -25.19 0.25 29.48
C GLU A 52 -25.60 0.39 27.99
N HIS A 53 -24.67 0.33 27.03
CA HIS A 53 -24.97 0.53 25.60
C HIS A 53 -24.22 -0.44 24.70
N ASP A 54 -24.91 -0.95 23.67
CA ASP A 54 -24.28 -1.73 22.60
C ASP A 54 -23.21 -0.89 21.90
N HIS A 55 -22.07 -1.51 21.62
CA HIS A 55 -20.99 -0.88 20.88
C HIS A 55 -21.52 -0.34 19.52
N PRO A 56 -21.29 0.93 19.16
CA PRO A 56 -22.00 1.58 18.04
C PRO A 56 -21.67 0.98 16.67
N PHE A 57 -20.55 0.26 16.58
CA PHE A 57 -20.14 -0.45 15.37
C PHE A 57 -20.30 -1.97 15.47
N HIS A 58 -21.04 -2.46 16.47
CA HIS A 58 -21.33 -3.88 16.62
C HIS A 58 -22.48 -4.29 15.70
N TYR A 59 -22.22 -5.30 14.87
CA TYR A 59 -23.19 -5.91 13.98
C TYR A 59 -23.48 -7.34 14.46
N PRO A 60 -24.62 -7.59 15.14
CA PRO A 60 -24.89 -8.86 15.83
C PRO A 60 -24.80 -10.10 14.94
N PHE A 61 -25.18 -9.98 13.67
CA PHE A 61 -25.10 -11.09 12.72
C PHE A 61 -23.64 -11.46 12.40
N LEU A 62 -22.75 -10.48 12.28
CA LEU A 62 -21.35 -10.71 11.92
C LEU A 62 -20.52 -11.14 13.13
N SER A 63 -20.74 -10.54 14.28
CA SER A 63 -20.06 -10.94 15.52
C SER A 63 -20.41 -12.36 15.94
N ALA A 64 -21.68 -12.80 15.75
CA ALA A 64 -22.10 -14.17 16.02
C ALA A 64 -21.36 -15.21 15.15
N LEU A 65 -20.87 -14.83 13.96
CA LEU A 65 -20.05 -15.73 13.16
C LEU A 65 -18.65 -15.93 13.75
N ALA A 66 -18.17 -14.98 14.55
CA ALA A 66 -16.84 -14.97 15.19
C ALA A 66 -16.83 -15.52 16.62
N GLU A 67 -18.01 -15.81 17.19
CA GLU A 67 -18.19 -16.41 18.51
C GLU A 67 -17.73 -17.89 18.55
N GLU A 68 -17.58 -18.42 19.78
CA GLU A 68 -17.16 -19.81 19.99
C GLU A 68 -18.13 -20.80 19.30
N GLY A 69 -17.59 -21.65 18.42
CA GLY A 69 -18.38 -22.57 17.61
C GLY A 69 -19.07 -21.95 16.39
N GLY A 70 -18.83 -20.66 16.13
CA GLY A 70 -19.20 -19.96 14.90
C GLY A 70 -18.37 -20.42 13.69
N TRP A 71 -18.79 -19.97 12.49
CA TRP A 71 -18.11 -20.32 11.24
C TRP A 71 -16.70 -19.73 11.14
N PHE A 72 -16.46 -18.62 11.83
CA PHE A 72 -15.23 -17.85 11.86
C PHE A 72 -14.73 -17.66 13.30
N ASP A 73 -14.90 -18.69 14.14
CA ASP A 73 -14.52 -18.68 15.55
C ASP A 73 -13.11 -18.09 15.76
N SER A 74 -13.07 -16.94 16.44
CA SER A 74 -11.84 -16.18 16.69
C SER A 74 -10.85 -16.92 17.59
N LYS A 75 -11.31 -17.88 18.39
CA LYS A 75 -10.46 -18.72 19.26
C LYS A 75 -10.00 -20.00 18.58
N SER A 76 -10.56 -20.34 17.42
CA SER A 76 -10.12 -21.49 16.63
C SER A 76 -8.80 -21.20 15.93
N ASP A 77 -7.86 -22.16 15.99
CA ASP A 77 -6.56 -22.06 15.34
C ASP A 77 -6.65 -21.89 13.82
N TYR A 78 -7.73 -22.37 13.17
CA TYR A 78 -7.85 -22.34 11.71
C TYR A 78 -8.95 -21.40 11.22
N MET A 79 -10.09 -21.34 11.91
CA MET A 79 -11.24 -20.56 11.45
C MET A 79 -11.01 -19.04 11.57
N SER A 80 -10.19 -18.62 12.54
CA SER A 80 -9.79 -17.21 12.72
C SER A 80 -9.02 -16.62 11.54
N PHE A 81 -8.33 -17.45 10.74
CA PHE A 81 -7.60 -16.98 9.56
C PHE A 81 -8.50 -16.61 8.38
N ILE A 82 -9.72 -17.18 8.28
CA ILE A 82 -10.57 -16.97 7.12
C ILE A 82 -11.02 -15.50 6.99
N PRO A 83 -11.55 -14.85 8.05
CA PRO A 83 -11.85 -13.41 8.03
C PRO A 83 -10.64 -12.53 7.69
N VAL A 84 -9.45 -12.89 8.18
CA VAL A 84 -8.22 -12.14 7.96
C VAL A 84 -7.80 -12.20 6.48
N ILE A 85 -7.83 -13.39 5.87
CA ILE A 85 -7.54 -13.55 4.44
C ILE A 85 -8.59 -12.84 3.60
N LEU A 86 -9.87 -12.98 3.94
CA LEU A 86 -10.95 -12.29 3.24
C LEU A 86 -10.76 -10.77 3.28
N HIS A 87 -10.43 -10.22 4.44
CA HIS A 87 -10.12 -8.81 4.61
C HIS A 87 -8.98 -8.37 3.69
N ALA A 88 -7.85 -9.07 3.72
CA ALA A 88 -6.69 -8.76 2.88
C ALA A 88 -7.04 -8.74 1.37
N VAL A 89 -7.83 -9.72 0.91
CA VAL A 89 -8.28 -9.77 -0.50
C VAL A 89 -9.19 -8.60 -0.85
N VAL A 90 -10.11 -8.22 0.05
CA VAL A 90 -11.03 -7.10 -0.17
C VAL A 90 -10.26 -5.78 -0.22
N ILE A 91 -9.34 -5.55 0.71
CA ILE A 91 -8.48 -4.36 0.74
C ILE A 91 -7.64 -4.27 -0.54
N GLN A 92 -6.98 -5.35 -0.93
CA GLN A 92 -6.18 -5.38 -2.17
C GLN A 92 -7.02 -5.03 -3.40
N THR A 93 -8.24 -5.57 -3.48
CA THR A 93 -9.18 -5.28 -4.58
C THR A 93 -9.58 -3.81 -4.55
N MET A 94 -9.82 -3.27 -3.37
CA MET A 94 -10.23 -1.89 -3.17
C MET A 94 -9.13 -0.89 -3.54
N ASN A 95 -7.88 -1.13 -3.12
CA ASN A 95 -6.72 -0.31 -3.51
C ASN A 95 -6.51 -0.33 -5.03
N PHE A 96 -6.63 -1.51 -5.66
CA PHE A 96 -6.54 -1.65 -7.11
C PHE A 96 -7.65 -0.86 -7.85
N CYS A 97 -8.90 -0.97 -7.38
CA CYS A 97 -10.01 -0.20 -7.94
C CYS A 97 -9.82 1.31 -7.72
N TYR A 98 -9.39 1.72 -6.53
CA TYR A 98 -9.18 3.12 -6.21
C TYR A 98 -8.05 3.74 -7.03
N ARG A 99 -6.96 3.01 -7.29
CA ARG A 99 -5.89 3.45 -8.20
C ARG A 99 -6.46 3.86 -9.57
N HIS A 100 -7.28 3.01 -10.17
CA HIS A 100 -7.93 3.32 -11.45
C HIS A 100 -8.83 4.56 -11.37
N VAL A 101 -9.60 4.70 -10.29
CA VAL A 101 -10.47 5.87 -10.07
C VAL A 101 -9.63 7.14 -9.91
N ALA A 102 -8.54 7.08 -9.13
CA ALA A 102 -7.65 8.21 -8.89
C ALA A 102 -6.95 8.67 -10.18
N GLU A 103 -6.49 7.75 -11.03
CA GLU A 103 -5.93 8.04 -12.35
C GLU A 103 -6.97 8.75 -13.24
N GLN A 104 -8.18 8.20 -13.36
CA GLN A 104 -9.26 8.79 -14.15
C GLN A 104 -9.68 10.19 -13.66
N LEU A 105 -9.77 10.38 -12.35
CA LEU A 105 -10.10 11.69 -11.76
C LEU A 105 -8.99 12.71 -12.03
N THR A 106 -7.72 12.30 -11.92
CA THR A 106 -6.57 13.20 -12.10
C THR A 106 -6.38 13.60 -13.57
N GLU A 107 -6.65 12.68 -14.50
CA GLU A 107 -6.76 12.97 -15.94
C GLU A 107 -7.91 13.95 -16.22
N TRP A 108 -9.08 13.70 -15.60
CA TRP A 108 -10.24 14.58 -15.75
C TRP A 108 -10.00 15.99 -15.20
N GLU A 109 -9.20 16.14 -14.13
CA GLU A 109 -8.82 17.44 -13.55
C GLU A 109 -8.06 18.35 -14.53
N ASN A 110 -7.45 17.78 -15.58
CA ASN A 110 -6.79 18.51 -16.66
C ASN A 110 -5.71 19.48 -16.15
N HIS A 111 -4.67 18.88 -15.57
CA HIS A 111 -3.48 19.59 -15.09
C HIS A 111 -2.71 20.23 -16.24
N GLU A 112 -2.01 21.32 -15.94
CA GLU A 112 -1.21 22.04 -16.94
C GLU A 112 0.15 21.39 -17.16
N THR A 113 0.75 20.89 -16.07
CA THR A 113 2.06 20.26 -16.08
C THR A 113 1.96 18.82 -15.60
N GLU A 114 2.89 17.99 -16.06
CA GLU A 114 3.03 16.60 -15.59
C GLU A 114 3.32 16.55 -14.08
N VAL A 115 4.10 17.51 -13.57
CA VAL A 115 4.43 17.59 -12.14
C VAL A 115 3.17 17.81 -11.30
N ASP A 116 2.28 18.72 -11.72
CA ASP A 116 1.02 18.94 -11.01
C ASP A 116 0.09 17.72 -11.09
N HIS A 117 0.05 17.06 -12.25
CA HIS A 117 -0.68 15.82 -12.44
C HIS A 117 -0.21 14.74 -11.45
N GLN A 118 1.09 14.46 -11.44
CA GLN A 118 1.70 13.47 -10.55
C GLN A 118 1.50 13.83 -9.07
N ASN A 119 1.68 15.10 -8.68
CA ASN A 119 1.45 15.54 -7.30
C ASN A 119 0.00 15.29 -6.84
N SER A 120 -0.97 15.58 -7.71
CA SER A 120 -2.39 15.36 -7.42
C SER A 120 -2.72 13.87 -7.33
N LEU A 121 -2.14 13.03 -8.20
CA LEU A 121 -2.28 11.58 -8.16
C LEU A 121 -1.66 10.96 -6.91
N ILE A 122 -0.44 11.39 -6.55
CA ILE A 122 0.28 10.99 -5.34
C ILE A 122 -0.60 11.23 -4.12
N LEU A 123 -1.14 12.45 -3.97
CA LEU A 123 -1.97 12.81 -2.82
C LEU A 123 -3.21 11.91 -2.71
N LYS A 124 -3.92 11.69 -3.82
CA LYS A 124 -5.13 10.86 -3.83
C LYS A 124 -4.85 9.42 -3.43
N ARG A 125 -3.84 8.80 -4.03
CA ARG A 125 -3.44 7.40 -3.76
C ARG A 125 -2.92 7.26 -2.34
N PHE A 126 -2.02 8.15 -1.91
CA PHE A 126 -1.48 8.16 -0.56
C PHE A 126 -2.59 8.24 0.49
N LEU A 127 -3.57 9.14 0.34
CA LEU A 127 -4.65 9.27 1.33
C LEU A 127 -5.46 7.98 1.49
N PHE A 128 -5.61 7.20 0.43
CA PHE A 128 -6.34 5.94 0.47
C PHE A 128 -5.52 4.83 1.13
N GLU A 129 -4.28 4.66 0.69
CA GLU A 129 -3.35 3.65 1.23
C GLU A 129 -3.00 3.93 2.70
N ALA A 130 -2.77 5.20 3.07
CA ALA A 130 -2.50 5.59 4.44
C ALA A 130 -3.73 5.46 5.34
N PHE A 131 -4.94 5.71 4.80
CA PHE A 131 -6.16 5.47 5.55
C PHE A 131 -6.27 4.00 5.90
N ASP A 132 -6.17 3.10 4.92
CA ASP A 132 -6.21 1.66 5.14
C ASP A 132 -5.13 1.16 6.11
N ALA A 133 -3.89 1.61 5.94
CA ALA A 133 -2.76 1.22 6.78
C ALA A 133 -2.92 1.62 8.26
N TYR A 134 -3.51 2.79 8.54
CA TYR A 134 -3.50 3.34 9.90
C TYR A 134 -4.85 3.33 10.60
N ILE A 135 -5.98 3.25 9.88
CA ILE A 135 -7.29 3.49 10.49
C ILE A 135 -7.62 2.49 11.60
N ALA A 136 -7.23 1.23 11.46
CA ALA A 136 -7.40 0.21 12.50
C ALA A 136 -6.56 0.53 13.75
N LEU A 137 -5.32 1.00 13.56
CA LEU A 137 -4.46 1.41 14.67
C LEU A 137 -4.97 2.67 15.36
N PHE A 138 -5.45 3.67 14.60
CA PHE A 138 -6.12 4.85 15.14
C PHE A 138 -7.38 4.48 15.93
N TYR A 139 -8.16 3.54 15.43
CA TYR A 139 -9.32 3.01 16.13
C TYR A 139 -8.92 2.38 17.48
N LEU A 140 -7.93 1.48 17.47
CA LEU A 140 -7.43 0.84 18.69
C LEU A 140 -6.84 1.85 19.69
N ALA A 141 -6.14 2.87 19.20
CA ALA A 141 -5.46 3.87 20.02
C ALA A 141 -6.43 4.88 20.66
N PHE A 142 -7.31 5.49 19.86
CA PHE A 142 -8.11 6.64 20.30
C PHE A 142 -9.54 6.28 20.69
N TYR A 143 -10.14 5.31 20.01
CA TYR A 143 -11.50 4.88 20.30
C TYR A 143 -11.49 3.81 21.41
N GLU A 144 -10.83 2.69 21.15
CA GLU A 144 -10.72 1.59 22.12
C GLU A 144 -9.76 1.89 23.26
N ARG A 145 -8.75 2.74 23.05
CA ARG A 145 -7.75 3.09 24.07
C ARG A 145 -7.15 1.85 24.76
N ASP A 146 -6.93 0.78 24.00
CA ASP A 146 -6.32 -0.47 24.47
C ASP A 146 -4.91 -0.56 23.90
N VAL A 147 -3.94 -0.18 24.72
CA VAL A 147 -2.52 -0.15 24.34
C VAL A 147 -1.97 -1.55 24.09
N VAL A 148 -2.52 -2.59 24.73
CA VAL A 148 -2.05 -3.97 24.56
C VAL A 148 -2.48 -4.50 23.21
N LYS A 149 -3.76 -4.33 22.83
CA LYS A 149 -4.26 -4.67 21.50
C LYS A 149 -3.56 -3.85 20.42
N LEU A 150 -3.45 -2.53 20.61
CA LEU A 150 -2.72 -1.64 19.70
C LEU A 150 -1.29 -2.12 19.44
N ARG A 151 -0.53 -2.43 20.50
CA ARG A 151 0.83 -2.93 20.37
C ARG A 151 0.88 -4.27 19.65
N GLY A 152 -0.02 -5.20 19.98
CA GLY A 152 -0.10 -6.51 19.34
C GLY A 152 -0.34 -6.40 17.84
N GLU A 153 -1.30 -5.55 17.45
CA GLU A 153 -1.64 -5.29 16.05
C GLU A 153 -0.49 -4.61 15.31
N LEU A 154 0.06 -3.52 15.89
CA LEU A 154 1.17 -2.78 15.30
C LEU A 154 2.41 -3.66 15.11
N VAL A 155 2.79 -4.47 16.11
CA VAL A 155 3.91 -5.41 16.00
C VAL A 155 3.66 -6.40 14.87
N SER A 156 2.45 -6.93 14.77
CA SER A 156 2.10 -7.91 13.73
C SER A 156 2.18 -7.30 12.34
N VAL A 157 1.44 -6.22 12.10
CA VAL A 157 1.36 -5.55 10.80
C VAL A 157 2.74 -5.06 10.36
N PHE A 158 3.46 -4.34 11.22
CA PHE A 158 4.77 -3.79 10.89
C PHE A 158 5.80 -4.88 10.55
N ASN A 159 5.88 -5.94 11.35
CA ASN A 159 6.87 -7.00 11.09
C ASN A 159 6.50 -7.82 9.85
N ILE A 160 5.22 -8.18 9.67
CA ILE A 160 4.76 -8.89 8.47
C ILE A 160 5.08 -8.07 7.22
N ASP A 161 4.79 -6.78 7.23
CA ASP A 161 5.08 -5.86 6.14
C ASP A 161 6.59 -5.78 5.87
N THR A 162 7.40 -5.57 6.90
CA THR A 162 8.87 -5.54 6.80
C THR A 162 9.43 -6.84 6.20
N PHE A 163 8.98 -8.00 6.68
CA PHE A 163 9.45 -9.30 6.16
C PHE A 163 8.96 -9.55 4.73
N ARG A 164 7.71 -9.20 4.42
CA ARG A 164 7.18 -9.27 3.06
C ARG A 164 8.03 -8.42 2.13
N ARG A 165 8.31 -7.15 2.48
CA ARG A 165 9.16 -6.25 1.69
C ARG A 165 10.52 -6.88 1.44
N LEU A 166 11.26 -7.19 2.51
CA LEU A 166 12.59 -7.81 2.39
C LEU A 166 12.54 -9.06 1.49
N GLY A 167 11.56 -9.94 1.70
CA GLY A 167 11.38 -11.14 0.90
C GLY A 167 11.11 -10.84 -0.57
N VAL A 168 10.08 -10.06 -0.88
CA VAL A 168 9.67 -9.73 -2.26
C VAL A 168 10.78 -9.00 -2.98
N GLU A 169 11.43 -8.04 -2.35
CA GLU A 169 12.49 -7.25 -2.97
C GLU A 169 13.78 -8.04 -3.23
N PHE A 170 14.09 -9.06 -2.44
CA PHE A 170 15.18 -9.98 -2.75
C PHE A 170 14.80 -11.00 -3.82
N ILE A 171 13.58 -11.53 -3.75
CA ILE A 171 13.14 -12.64 -4.60
C ILE A 171 12.83 -12.14 -6.01
N LEU A 172 12.12 -11.01 -6.13
CA LEU A 172 11.63 -10.48 -7.40
C LEU A 172 12.76 -10.26 -8.42
N PRO A 173 13.88 -9.58 -8.11
CA PRO A 173 14.96 -9.38 -9.08
C PRO A 173 15.62 -10.69 -9.50
N VAL A 174 15.75 -11.65 -8.57
CA VAL A 174 16.37 -12.95 -8.84
C VAL A 174 15.48 -13.79 -9.74
N VAL A 175 14.18 -13.80 -9.48
CA VAL A 175 13.18 -14.56 -10.22
C VAL A 175 13.01 -13.99 -11.63
N MET A 176 12.78 -12.68 -11.74
CA MET A 176 12.67 -11.98 -13.03
C MET A 176 13.90 -12.21 -13.90
N ARG A 177 15.11 -12.08 -13.33
CA ARG A 177 16.36 -12.32 -14.07
C ARG A 177 16.46 -13.77 -14.56
N LYS A 178 16.11 -14.76 -13.74
CA LYS A 178 16.14 -16.17 -14.15
C LYS A 178 15.15 -16.48 -15.27
N PHE A 179 13.97 -15.88 -15.24
CA PHE A 179 12.98 -16.02 -16.32
C PHE A 179 13.49 -15.36 -17.61
N ALA A 180 13.98 -14.11 -17.55
CA ALA A 180 14.54 -13.41 -18.69
C ALA A 180 15.74 -14.14 -19.32
N GLU A 181 16.67 -14.66 -18.50
CA GLU A 181 17.81 -15.48 -18.97
C GLU A 181 17.34 -16.76 -19.69
N LYS A 182 16.26 -17.39 -19.21
CA LYS A 182 15.71 -18.62 -19.79
C LYS A 182 15.04 -18.34 -21.13
N GLU A 183 14.29 -17.25 -21.23
CA GLU A 183 13.67 -16.81 -22.49
C GLU A 183 14.71 -16.46 -23.55
N CYS A 184 15.73 -15.66 -23.20
CA CYS A 184 16.83 -15.34 -24.12
C CYS A 184 17.53 -16.60 -24.65
N LYS A 185 17.85 -17.56 -23.76
CA LYS A 185 18.48 -18.83 -24.17
C LYS A 185 17.61 -19.65 -25.10
N ASN A 186 16.29 -19.69 -24.86
CA ASN A 186 15.35 -20.39 -25.72
C ASN A 186 15.25 -19.72 -27.11
N ASP A 187 15.24 -18.39 -27.16
CA ASP A 187 15.18 -17.64 -28.41
C ASP A 187 16.49 -17.76 -29.22
N ASP A 188 17.65 -17.71 -28.56
CA ASP A 188 18.95 -17.97 -29.19
C ASP A 188 19.05 -19.40 -29.73
N ALA A 189 18.50 -20.39 -29.01
CA ALA A 189 18.45 -21.77 -29.45
C ALA A 189 17.53 -21.99 -30.67
N LYS A 190 16.45 -21.20 -30.79
CA LYS A 190 15.59 -21.21 -31.99
C LYS A 190 16.31 -20.58 -33.18
N LYS A 191 16.96 -19.43 -33.01
CA LYS A 191 17.71 -18.76 -34.08
C LYS A 191 18.87 -19.61 -34.62
N LYS A 192 19.56 -20.37 -33.78
CA LYS A 192 20.62 -21.30 -34.23
C LYS A 192 20.12 -22.47 -35.09
N LYS A 193 18.81 -22.72 -35.16
CA LYS A 193 18.23 -23.73 -36.06
C LYS A 193 17.83 -23.15 -37.42
N ASP A 194 17.78 -21.82 -37.56
CA ASP A 194 17.56 -21.13 -38.83
C ASP A 194 18.91 -20.65 -39.38
N ASP A 195 19.46 -21.37 -40.36
CA ASP A 195 20.80 -21.12 -40.92
C ASP A 195 20.94 -19.75 -41.65
N ASP A 196 19.84 -19.06 -41.94
CA ASP A 196 19.79 -17.75 -42.62
C ASP A 196 19.63 -16.53 -41.68
N ALA A 197 19.63 -16.72 -40.36
CA ALA A 197 19.43 -15.62 -39.42
C ALA A 197 20.66 -14.69 -39.33
N PRO A 198 20.53 -13.37 -39.58
CA PRO A 198 21.64 -12.44 -39.44
C PRO A 198 22.13 -12.38 -37.98
N ASN A 199 23.43 -12.12 -37.78
CA ASN A 199 24.05 -12.02 -36.46
C ASN A 199 23.58 -10.73 -35.76
N THR A 200 22.44 -10.79 -35.06
CA THR A 200 21.79 -9.65 -34.43
C THR A 200 21.99 -9.63 -32.91
N ASN A 201 23.23 -9.75 -32.43
CA ASN A 201 23.53 -9.69 -30.99
C ASN A 201 23.00 -8.40 -30.34
N ASP A 202 23.02 -7.28 -31.07
CA ASP A 202 22.50 -6.00 -30.59
C ASP A 202 20.96 -5.99 -30.51
N ALA A 203 20.26 -6.65 -31.44
CA ALA A 203 18.79 -6.69 -31.43
C ALA A 203 18.22 -7.67 -30.38
N SER A 204 18.93 -8.75 -30.06
CA SER A 204 18.55 -9.62 -28.93
C SER A 204 18.82 -8.93 -27.59
N THR A 205 19.92 -8.19 -27.47
CA THR A 205 20.22 -7.37 -26.28
C THR A 205 19.14 -6.30 -26.08
N LEU A 206 18.77 -5.56 -27.13
CA LEU A 206 17.69 -4.57 -27.08
C LEU A 206 16.34 -5.20 -26.70
N LYS A 207 15.99 -6.38 -27.23
CA LYS A 207 14.75 -7.08 -26.82
C LYS A 207 14.76 -7.47 -25.34
N SER A 208 15.91 -7.90 -24.81
CA SER A 208 16.05 -8.21 -23.39
C SER A 208 15.95 -6.95 -22.52
N GLU A 209 16.44 -5.80 -22.99
CA GLU A 209 16.32 -4.52 -22.28
C GLU A 209 14.91 -3.93 -22.37
N MET A 210 14.19 -4.18 -23.47
CA MET A 210 12.80 -3.75 -23.68
C MET A 210 11.76 -4.65 -23.00
N GLY A 211 12.16 -5.82 -22.49
CA GLY A 211 11.26 -6.75 -21.79
C GLY A 211 11.01 -6.40 -20.32
N GLY A 212 11.72 -5.42 -19.76
CA GLY A 212 11.52 -4.96 -18.39
C GLY A 212 10.26 -4.10 -18.23
N GLU A 213 9.77 -4.00 -17.00
CA GLU A 213 8.62 -3.13 -16.65
C GLU A 213 9.07 -1.67 -16.46
N GLU A 214 8.14 -0.73 -16.70
CA GLU A 214 8.35 0.68 -16.37
C GLU A 214 8.52 0.85 -14.87
N TYR A 215 9.51 1.65 -14.47
CA TYR A 215 9.74 1.93 -13.06
C TYR A 215 8.75 3.00 -12.57
N GLU A 216 7.92 2.63 -11.59
CA GLU A 216 6.96 3.52 -10.94
C GLU A 216 7.52 4.00 -9.59
N GLU A 217 7.93 5.26 -9.50
CA GLU A 217 8.50 5.87 -8.30
C GLU A 217 7.53 5.93 -7.10
N PHE A 218 6.23 5.88 -7.37
CA PHE A 218 5.20 6.08 -6.35
C PHE A 218 5.24 5.00 -5.27
N ASP A 219 5.36 3.72 -5.65
CA ASP A 219 5.25 2.61 -4.71
C ASP A 219 6.45 2.57 -3.74
N ASP A 220 7.67 2.81 -4.25
CA ASP A 220 8.88 2.88 -3.40
C ASP A 220 8.80 4.06 -2.41
N TYR A 221 8.29 5.23 -2.83
CA TYR A 221 8.07 6.35 -1.90
C TYR A 221 6.94 6.06 -0.90
N LEU A 222 5.84 5.46 -1.35
CA LEU A 222 4.70 5.12 -0.50
C LEU A 222 5.17 4.21 0.63
N GLU A 223 5.94 3.18 0.31
CA GLU A 223 6.46 2.22 1.29
C GLU A 223 7.29 2.91 2.38
N MET A 224 8.27 3.72 1.98
CA MET A 224 9.11 4.48 2.91
C MET A 224 8.30 5.45 3.80
N VAL A 225 7.28 6.09 3.23
CA VAL A 225 6.43 7.05 3.95
C VAL A 225 5.46 6.34 4.89
N ILE A 226 4.93 5.17 4.49
CA ILE A 226 4.04 4.38 5.33
C ILE A 226 4.81 3.79 6.52
N GLU A 227 6.02 3.29 6.30
CA GLU A 227 6.92 2.86 7.38
C GLU A 227 7.21 3.99 8.36
N LEU A 228 7.53 5.19 7.86
CA LEU A 228 7.75 6.36 8.69
C LEU A 228 6.55 6.64 9.59
N GLY A 229 5.32 6.53 9.07
CA GLY A 229 4.12 6.73 9.89
C GLY A 229 3.94 5.67 10.97
N TYR A 230 4.20 4.38 10.69
CA TYR A 230 4.18 3.35 11.74
C TYR A 230 5.18 3.64 12.85
N VAL A 231 6.39 4.08 12.49
CA VAL A 231 7.46 4.37 13.43
C VAL A 231 7.17 5.63 14.26
N THR A 232 6.57 6.66 13.67
CA THR A 232 6.41 7.97 14.30
C THR A 232 5.07 8.16 15.00
N LEU A 233 3.94 7.80 14.37
CA LEU A 233 2.59 7.97 14.93
C LEU A 233 2.37 7.09 16.18
N PHE A 234 3.03 5.92 16.24
CA PHE A 234 2.83 4.93 17.29
C PHE A 234 4.12 4.59 18.04
N ALA A 235 5.08 5.51 18.06
CA ALA A 235 6.41 5.31 18.64
C ALA A 235 6.36 4.85 20.10
N SER A 236 5.39 5.34 20.89
CA SER A 236 5.20 5.00 22.30
C SER A 236 4.71 3.57 22.51
N ALA A 237 3.93 3.03 21.57
CA ALA A 237 3.38 1.68 21.64
C ALA A 237 4.40 0.61 21.18
N TYR A 238 5.27 0.93 20.22
CA TYR A 238 6.30 0.01 19.72
C TYR A 238 7.66 0.68 19.41
N PRO A 239 8.45 1.04 20.44
CA PRO A 239 9.73 1.73 20.24
C PRO A 239 10.78 0.95 19.42
N LEU A 240 10.70 -0.39 19.42
CA LEU A 240 11.64 -1.23 18.67
C LEU A 240 11.48 -1.10 17.15
N ALA A 241 10.32 -0.65 16.66
CA ALA A 241 10.04 -0.45 15.24
C ALA A 241 11.14 0.38 14.56
N SER A 242 11.62 1.44 15.22
CA SER A 242 12.68 2.32 14.69
C SER A 242 13.98 1.57 14.38
N PHE A 243 14.37 0.60 15.21
CA PHE A 243 15.60 -0.15 15.00
C PHE A 243 15.46 -1.16 13.86
N ILE A 244 14.29 -1.79 13.74
CA ILE A 244 13.98 -2.73 12.66
C ILE A 244 13.90 -1.98 11.33
N ALA A 245 13.20 -0.85 11.30
CA ALA A 245 13.12 0.09 10.19
C ALA A 245 14.51 0.46 9.65
N ILE A 246 15.43 0.88 10.52
CA ILE A 246 16.81 1.21 10.10
C ILE A 246 17.49 0.02 9.42
N PHE A 247 17.37 -1.17 9.99
CA PHE A 247 17.99 -2.36 9.40
C PHE A 247 17.36 -2.73 8.05
N ALA A 248 16.03 -2.69 7.95
CA ALA A 248 15.30 -2.95 6.71
C ALA A 248 15.71 -1.96 5.61
N ASN A 249 15.69 -0.65 5.92
CA ASN A 249 16.07 0.41 5.00
C ASN A 249 17.53 0.29 4.49
N LEU A 250 18.46 -0.21 5.33
CA LEU A 250 19.84 -0.45 4.89
C LEU A 250 19.95 -1.56 3.84
N VAL A 251 19.09 -2.57 3.95
CA VAL A 251 18.97 -3.64 2.98
C VAL A 251 18.27 -3.15 1.72
N GLU A 252 17.19 -2.40 1.90
CA GLU A 252 16.33 -1.82 0.86
C GLU A 252 17.10 -0.97 -0.14
N VAL A 253 18.00 -0.10 0.32
CA VAL A 253 18.89 0.69 -0.54
C VAL A 253 19.70 -0.19 -1.52
N ARG A 254 20.03 -1.43 -1.12
CA ARG A 254 20.77 -2.37 -1.98
C ARG A 254 19.84 -3.13 -2.91
N THR A 255 18.67 -3.54 -2.44
CA THR A 255 17.67 -4.24 -3.26
C THR A 255 17.09 -3.32 -4.34
N ASP A 256 16.80 -2.05 -4.03
CA ASP A 256 16.34 -1.06 -5.02
C ASP A 256 17.35 -0.77 -6.12
N MET A 257 18.64 -0.70 -5.76
CA MET A 257 19.71 -0.56 -6.76
C MET A 257 19.74 -1.75 -7.73
N LEU A 258 19.44 -2.96 -7.24
CA LEU A 258 19.34 -4.15 -8.08
C LEU A 258 18.05 -4.14 -8.90
N LYS A 259 16.92 -3.73 -8.31
CA LYS A 259 15.62 -3.53 -8.97
C LYS A 259 15.76 -2.62 -10.19
N LEU A 260 16.33 -1.43 -10.00
CA LEU A 260 16.57 -0.44 -11.07
C LEU A 260 17.58 -0.87 -12.13
N SER A 261 18.58 -1.69 -11.78
CA SER A 261 19.64 -2.07 -12.72
C SER A 261 19.42 -3.37 -13.46
N LYS A 262 18.54 -4.25 -12.96
CA LYS A 262 18.35 -5.61 -13.47
C LYS A 262 16.90 -5.99 -13.77
N VAL A 263 15.90 -5.24 -13.29
CA VAL A 263 14.48 -5.57 -13.45
C VAL A 263 13.79 -4.57 -14.36
N HIS A 264 13.95 -3.28 -14.09
CA HIS A 264 13.35 -2.23 -14.89
C HIS A 264 14.20 -1.86 -16.10
N TYR A 265 13.56 -1.41 -17.18
CA TYR A 265 14.29 -0.71 -18.22
C TYR A 265 14.75 0.65 -17.69
N ARG A 266 15.78 1.22 -18.33
CA ARG A 266 16.35 2.49 -17.90
C ARG A 266 15.30 3.60 -17.93
N PRO A 267 14.90 4.18 -16.78
CA PRO A 267 13.94 5.28 -16.78
C PRO A 267 14.56 6.52 -17.42
N ARG A 268 13.71 7.39 -17.96
CA ARG A 268 14.16 8.67 -18.51
C ARG A 268 14.60 9.57 -17.35
N SER A 269 15.73 10.23 -17.51
CA SER A 269 16.18 11.20 -16.51
C SER A 269 15.26 12.44 -16.54
N ILE A 270 14.47 12.63 -15.49
CA ILE A 270 13.65 13.83 -15.30
C ILE A 270 14.34 14.72 -14.27
N ARG A 271 14.45 16.01 -14.57
CA ARG A 271 15.00 16.99 -13.62
C ARG A 271 13.87 17.45 -12.72
N THR A 272 13.94 17.08 -11.44
CA THR A 272 13.08 17.62 -10.38
C THR A 272 13.91 18.48 -9.43
N ASP A 273 13.28 19.49 -8.84
CA ASP A 273 13.86 20.35 -7.81
C ASP A 273 13.54 19.85 -6.38
N SER A 274 12.60 18.90 -6.26
CA SER A 274 12.14 18.36 -4.99
C SER A 274 11.56 16.96 -5.11
N ILE A 275 11.28 16.33 -3.97
CA ILE A 275 10.48 15.09 -3.87
C ILE A 275 8.96 15.35 -4.08
N GLY A 276 8.60 16.56 -4.51
CA GLY A 276 7.22 16.95 -4.82
C GLY A 276 6.27 16.86 -3.63
N MET A 277 5.09 16.29 -3.88
CA MET A 277 4.01 16.14 -2.90
C MET A 277 4.43 15.36 -1.65
N TRP A 278 5.35 14.41 -1.78
CA TRP A 278 5.84 13.61 -0.64
C TRP A 278 6.40 14.46 0.51
N LYS A 279 6.99 15.62 0.20
CA LYS A 279 7.49 16.55 1.23
C LYS A 279 6.38 17.05 2.15
N SER A 280 5.21 17.40 1.62
CA SER A 280 4.12 17.88 2.46
C SER A 280 3.40 16.72 3.14
N VAL A 281 3.34 15.54 2.52
CA VAL A 281 2.84 14.31 3.14
C VAL A 281 3.66 13.97 4.40
N ILE A 282 4.99 13.88 4.27
CA ILE A 282 5.89 13.60 5.40
C ILE A 282 5.72 14.64 6.50
N LYS A 283 5.64 15.93 6.15
CA LYS A 283 5.38 16.99 7.14
C LYS A 283 4.05 16.75 7.86
N CYS A 284 2.99 16.41 7.14
CA CYS A 284 1.67 16.15 7.73
C CYS A 284 1.72 14.98 8.71
N ILE A 285 2.41 13.89 8.35
CA ILE A 285 2.63 12.74 9.24
C ILE A 285 3.37 13.19 10.51
N ILE A 286 4.47 13.93 10.38
CA ILE A 286 5.26 14.40 11.54
C ILE A 286 4.44 15.35 12.45
N TRP A 287 3.64 16.24 11.88
CA TRP A 287 2.76 17.10 12.67
C TRP A 287 1.69 16.28 13.39
N THR A 288 1.15 15.26 12.72
CA THR A 288 0.16 14.36 13.32
C THR A 288 0.81 13.49 14.39
N SER A 289 2.04 13.02 14.20
CA SER A 289 2.77 12.21 15.18
C SER A 289 3.12 12.97 16.46
N ALA A 290 3.16 14.30 16.41
CA ALA A 290 3.31 15.11 17.62
C ALA A 290 1.99 15.19 18.43
N LEU A 291 0.85 14.89 17.82
CA LEU A 291 -0.48 14.89 18.46
C LEU A 291 -0.88 13.51 18.99
N THR A 292 -0.37 12.43 18.38
CA THR A 292 -0.69 11.03 18.69
C THR A 292 0.29 10.43 19.69
#